data_AF-A0A258D3V5-F1
#
_entry.id   AF-A0A258D3V5-F1
#
_cell.length_a   1.000
_cell.length_b   1.000
_cell.length_c   1.000
_cell.angle_alpha   90.00
_cell.angle_beta   90.00
_cell.angle_gamma   90.00
#
_symmetry.space_group_name_H-M   'P 1'
#
loop_
_entity.id
_entity.type
_entity.pdbx_description
1 polymer ?
#
loop_
_entity_poly.entity_id
_entity_poly.type
_entity_poly.pdbx_seq_one_letter_code
_entity_poly.pdbx_strand_id
1 'polypeptide(L)'
;GGGWGFTMAQLHHKSGSTRRLADFAKDVRKVVERQRLPGYWLELYRTEGSEEALRFSARALLPTDHPGYAPKRLPRLRVAARREPGTTAPE
;
A
#
# COMPACT_ATOMS: atom_id res chain seq x y z
N GLY A 1 9.76 -6.39 -10.42
CA GLY A 1 8.92 -5.49 -9.61
C GLY A 1 9.40 -5.52 -8.18
N GLY A 2 9.83 -4.39 -7.64
CA GLY A 2 10.42 -4.29 -6.30
C GLY A 2 9.36 -4.48 -5.22
N GLY A 3 9.32 -5.67 -4.63
CA GLY A 3 8.57 -5.97 -3.41
C GLY A 3 9.45 -6.79 -2.49
N TRP A 4 9.45 -6.46 -1.20
CA TRP A 4 10.20 -7.22 -0.20
C TRP A 4 9.25 -8.18 0.53
N GLY A 5 9.71 -9.40 0.73
CA GLY A 5 8.99 -10.45 1.46
C GLY A 5 9.66 -10.72 2.79
N PHE A 6 8.86 -10.88 3.85
CA PHE A 6 9.33 -11.27 5.17
C PHE A 6 8.51 -12.44 5.69
N THR A 7 9.15 -13.42 6.32
CA THR A 7 8.41 -14.48 7.00
C THR A 7 7.76 -13.97 8.28
N MET A 8 6.74 -14.67 8.77
CA MET A 8 6.05 -14.31 10.01
C MET A 8 7.00 -14.29 11.20
N ALA A 9 7.96 -15.20 11.23
CA ALA A 9 9.00 -15.25 12.25
C ALA A 9 9.92 -14.01 12.17
N GLN A 10 10.34 -13.62 10.96
CA GLN A 10 11.14 -12.41 10.75
C GLN A 10 10.39 -11.13 11.15
N LEU A 11 9.12 -11.02 10.76
CA LEU A 11 8.26 -9.88 11.14
C LEU A 11 8.07 -9.79 12.65
N HIS A 12 7.86 -10.92 13.32
CA HIS A 12 7.71 -10.99 14.77
C HIS A 12 9.00 -10.55 15.48
N HIS A 13 10.14 -11.08 15.05
CA HIS A 13 11.45 -10.73 15.58
C HIS A 13 11.77 -9.25 15.35
N LYS A 14 11.55 -8.73 14.14
CA LYS A 14 11.83 -7.34 13.77
C LYS A 14 10.87 -6.34 14.42
N SER A 15 9.63 -6.75 14.68
CA SER A 15 8.63 -5.94 15.37
C SER A 15 8.89 -5.85 16.87
N GLY A 16 9.70 -6.75 17.45
CA GLY A 16 9.88 -6.84 18.90
C GLY A 16 8.58 -7.17 19.64
N SER A 17 7.65 -7.88 19.00
CA SER A 17 6.34 -8.13 19.59
C SER A 17 6.45 -9.14 20.74
N THR A 18 5.89 -8.81 21.90
CA THR A 18 5.86 -9.70 23.07
C THR A 18 4.77 -10.77 23.01
N ARG A 19 3.91 -10.74 21.99
CA ARG A 19 2.84 -11.73 21.77
C ARG A 19 3.39 -13.04 21.21
N ARG A 20 2.65 -14.16 21.37
CA ARG A 20 2.97 -15.44 20.73
C ARG A 20 2.96 -15.27 19.21
N LEU A 21 3.87 -15.95 18.51
CA LEU A 21 3.98 -15.93 17.05
C LEU A 21 2.64 -16.25 16.36
N ALA A 22 1.86 -17.19 16.89
CA ALA A 22 0.55 -17.55 16.35
C ALA A 22 -0.48 -16.41 16.41
N ASP A 23 -0.52 -15.65 17.51
CA ASP A 23 -1.44 -14.51 17.65
C ASP A 23 -1.00 -13.33 16.80
N PHE A 24 0.32 -13.10 16.71
CA PHE A 24 0.90 -12.13 15.80
C PHE A 24 0.56 -12.46 14.33
N ALA A 25 0.72 -13.72 13.92
CA ALA A 25 0.38 -14.17 12.58
C ALA A 25 -1.11 -13.98 12.26
N LYS A 26 -2.01 -14.22 13.22
CA LYS A 26 -3.45 -13.94 13.07
C LYS A 26 -3.72 -12.45 12.88
N ASP A 27 -3.05 -11.59 13.63
CA ASP A 27 -3.20 -10.13 13.50
C ASP A 27 -2.70 -9.64 12.15
N VAL A 28 -1.52 -10.12 11.72
CA VAL A 28 -0.96 -9.85 10.39
C VAL A 28 -1.95 -10.30 9.31
N ARG A 29 -2.47 -11.53 9.37
CA ARG A 29 -3.48 -12.01 8.41
C ARG A 29 -4.68 -11.08 8.32
N LYS A 30 -5.22 -10.62 9.46
CA LYS A 30 -6.32 -9.65 9.47
C LYS A 30 -5.94 -8.30 8.84
N VAL A 31 -4.70 -7.83 9.04
CA VAL A 31 -4.20 -6.59 8.43
C VAL A 31 -4.10 -6.74 6.91
N VAL A 32 -3.66 -7.90 6.43
CA VAL A 32 -3.57 -8.25 5.00
C VAL A 32 -4.95 -8.42 4.38
N GLU A 33 -5.84 -9.21 4.97
CA GLU A 33 -7.20 -9.42 4.45
C GLU A 33 -7.97 -8.09 4.34
N ARG A 34 -7.76 -7.19 5.30
CA ARG A 34 -8.39 -5.86 5.30
C ARG A 34 -7.61 -4.83 4.50
N GLN A 35 -6.44 -5.18 3.96
CA GLN A 35 -5.50 -4.28 3.29
C GLN A 35 -5.37 -2.91 3.98
N ARG A 36 -5.15 -2.92 5.31
CA ARG A 36 -5.23 -1.71 6.14
C ARG A 36 -4.05 -0.74 5.95
N LEU A 37 -3.09 -1.06 5.08
CA LEU A 37 -1.94 -0.21 4.77
C LEU A 37 -2.20 0.60 3.49
N PRO A 38 -2.65 1.86 3.58
CA PRO A 38 -2.84 2.69 2.40
C PRO A 38 -1.52 2.88 1.66
N GLY A 39 -1.55 2.69 0.34
CA GLY A 39 -0.36 2.80 -0.52
C GLY A 39 0.49 1.53 -0.63
N TYR A 40 0.22 0.51 0.19
CA TYR A 40 0.85 -0.81 0.07
C TYR A 40 -0.19 -1.89 -0.23
N TRP A 41 0.24 -2.87 -1.00
CA TRP A 41 -0.48 -4.11 -1.24
C TRP A 41 0.25 -5.21 -0.51
N LEU A 42 -0.48 -5.93 0.32
CA LEU A 42 0.05 -7.03 1.11
C LEU A 42 -0.45 -8.33 0.51
N GLU A 43 0.44 -9.30 0.38
CA GLU A 43 0.10 -10.65 -0.08
C GLU A 43 0.70 -11.69 0.85
N LEU A 44 -0.14 -12.61 1.30
CA LEU A 44 0.29 -13.81 2.01
C LEU A 44 0.66 -14.87 0.99
N TYR A 45 1.86 -15.42 1.11
CA TYR A 45 2.31 -16.57 0.32
C TYR A 45 2.98 -17.58 1.23
N ARG A 46 2.96 -18.85 0.84
CA ARG A 46 3.63 -19.93 1.57
C ARG A 46 5.01 -20.16 0.95
N THR A 47 6.04 -20.24 1.77
CA THR A 47 7.39 -20.59 1.33
C THR A 47 7.53 -22.11 1.20
N GLU A 48 8.59 -22.57 0.56
CA GLU A 48 8.90 -24.00 0.38
C GLU A 48 8.92 -24.78 1.71
N GLY A 49 9.20 -24.12 2.84
CA GLY A 49 9.24 -24.72 4.18
C GLY A 49 7.89 -24.76 4.92
N SER A 50 6.76 -24.54 4.25
CA SER A 50 5.43 -24.35 4.88
C SER A 50 5.30 -23.16 5.82
N GLU A 51 6.31 -22.29 5.88
CA GLU A 51 6.23 -21.04 6.62
C GLU A 51 5.41 -20.03 5.81
N GLU A 52 4.54 -19.28 6.49
CA GLU A 52 3.85 -18.17 5.86
C GLU A 52 4.76 -16.95 5.81
N ALA A 53 4.77 -16.32 4.65
CA ALA A 53 5.47 -15.09 4.40
C ALA A 53 4.55 -14.02 3.85
N LEU A 54 4.93 -12.78 4.12
CA LEU A 54 4.21 -11.58 3.76
C LEU A 54 5.02 -10.79 2.75
N ARG A 55 4.46 -10.57 1.56
CA ARG A 55 5.02 -9.69 0.55
C ARG A 55 4.41 -8.30 0.67
N PHE A 56 5.28 -7.30 0.70
CA PHE A 56 4.90 -5.90 0.62
C PHE A 56 5.23 -5.38 -0.78
N SER A 57 4.21 -4.90 -1.48
CA SER A 57 4.33 -4.28 -2.80
C SER A 57 3.76 -2.87 -2.74
N ALA A 58 4.51 -1.85 -3.15
CA ALA A 58 3.96 -0.50 -3.23
C ALA A 58 2.88 -0.45 -4.32
N ARG A 59 1.68 0.05 -4.01
CA ARG A 59 0.55 0.07 -4.95
C ARG A 59 0.83 0.87 -6.22
N ALA A 60 1.69 1.88 -6.11
CA ALA A 60 2.14 2.70 -7.23
C ALA A 60 3.15 1.99 -8.16
N LEU A 61 3.82 0.93 -7.68
CA LEU A 61 4.77 0.13 -8.45
C LEU A 61 4.17 -1.16 -9.00
N LEU A 62 2.91 -1.45 -8.66
CA LEU A 62 2.19 -2.57 -9.25
C LEU A 62 1.87 -2.28 -10.72
N PRO A 63 1.80 -3.31 -11.58
CA PRO A 63 1.25 -3.17 -12.92
C PRO A 63 -0.14 -2.54 -12.87
N THR A 64 -0.48 -1.69 -13.84
CA THR A 64 -1.81 -1.04 -13.94
C THR A 64 -2.98 -2.03 -14.04
N ASP A 65 -2.72 -3.24 -14.51
CA ASP A 65 -3.70 -4.34 -14.60
C ASP A 65 -3.97 -5.03 -13.26
N HIS A 66 -3.13 -4.79 -12.24
CA HIS A 66 -3.24 -5.47 -10.96
C HIS A 66 -4.39 -4.90 -10.11
N PRO A 67 -5.24 -5.72 -9.46
CA PRO A 67 -6.39 -5.24 -8.65
C PRO A 67 -5.98 -4.34 -7.48
N GLY A 68 -4.75 -4.51 -7.00
CA GLY A 68 -4.15 -3.67 -5.97
C GLY A 68 -3.55 -2.34 -6.45
N TYR A 69 -3.46 -2.11 -7.77
CA TYR A 69 -2.91 -0.87 -8.31
C TYR A 69 -3.74 0.32 -7.84
N ALA A 70 -3.07 1.27 -7.21
CA ALA A 70 -3.66 2.55 -6.84
C ALA A 70 -2.68 3.63 -7.27
N PRO A 71 -3.01 4.44 -8.30
CA PRO A 71 -2.16 5.54 -8.68
C PRO A 71 -2.03 6.48 -7.48
N LYS A 72 -0.81 6.95 -7.21
CA LYS A 72 -0.57 8.00 -6.21
C LYS A 72 -1.39 9.20 -6.68
N ARG A 73 -2.55 9.43 -6.05
CA ARG A 73 -3.45 10.53 -6.38
C ARG A 73 -2.65 11.82 -6.20
N LEU A 74 -2.15 12.36 -7.31
CA LEU A 74 -1.63 13.71 -7.34
C LEU A 74 -2.76 14.61 -6.85
N PRO A 75 -2.51 15.52 -5.88
CA PRO A 75 -3.51 16.51 -5.54
C PRO A 75 -3.85 17.20 -6.85
N ARG A 76 -5.14 17.23 -7.19
CA ARG A 76 -5.64 17.89 -8.39
C ARG A 76 -4.96 19.25 -8.45
N LEU A 77 -4.04 19.41 -9.40
CA LEU A 77 -3.49 20.71 -9.71
C LEU A 77 -4.75 21.54 -9.98
N ARG A 78 -5.08 22.45 -9.06
CA ARG A 78 -6.06 23.47 -9.33
C ARG A 78 -5.46 24.22 -10.50
N VAL A 79 -5.84 23.86 -11.72
CA VAL A 79 -5.78 24.74 -12.86
C VAL A 79 -6.58 25.93 -12.38
N ALA A 80 -5.88 26.93 -11.86
CA ALA A 80 -6.41 28.25 -11.69
C ALA A 80 -6.85 28.62 -13.09
N ALA A 81 -8.16 28.52 -13.34
CA ALA A 81 -8.76 29.12 -14.50
C ALA A 81 -8.22 30.56 -14.51
N ARG A 82 -7.42 30.87 -15.53
CA ARG A 82 -7.06 32.25 -15.82
C ARG A 82 -8.39 33.00 -15.86
N ARG A 83 -8.61 33.83 -14.85
CA ARG A 83 -9.69 34.79 -14.87
C ARG A 83 -9.24 35.81 -15.89
N GLU A 84 -9.80 35.72 -17.09
CA GLU A 84 -9.71 36.75 -18.12
C GLU A 84 -9.98 38.10 -17.44
N PRO A 85 -9.05 39.06 -17.44
CA PRO A 85 -9.34 40.39 -16.94
C PRO A 85 -10.37 41.03 -17.88
N GLY A 86 -11.52 41.39 -17.33
CA GLY A 86 -12.54 42.14 -18.04
C GLY A 86 -11.93 43.42 -18.60
N THR A 87 -11.84 43.49 -19.92
CA THR A 87 -11.71 44.76 -20.62
C THR A 87 -13.05 45.47 -20.52
N THR A 88 -13.05 46.48 -19.68
CA THR A 88 -13.95 47.64 -19.61
C THR A 88 -14.53 48.00 -20.98
N ALA A 89 -15.86 47.94 -21.09
CA ALA A 89 -16.62 48.94 -21.87
C ALA A 89 -16.71 50.21 -21.00
N PRO A 90 -16.66 51.42 -21.58
CA PRO A 90 -17.88 51.96 -22.17
C PRO A 90 -17.70 52.88 -23.39
N GLU A 91 -18.86 53.07 -24.05
CA GLU A 91 -19.31 54.19 -24.91
C GLU A 91 -18.64 54.43 -26.28
#